data_AF-A0A833M1P6-F1
#
_entry.id   AF-A0A833M1P6-F1
#
_cell.length_a   1.000
_cell.length_b   1.000
_cell.length_c   1.000
_cell.angle_alpha   90.00
_cell.angle_beta   90.00
_cell.angle_gamma   90.00
#
_symmetry.space_group_name_H-M   'P 1'
#
loop_
_entity.id
_entity.type
_entity.pdbx_description
1 polymer ?
#
loop_
_entity_poly.entity_id
_entity_poly.type
_entity_poly.pdbx_seq_one_letter_code
_entity_poly.pdbx_strand_id
1 'polypeptide(L)'
;MKRAASRAAVPLVLLAGLAGLAVGGGSAAHEGATGVVAERMHGMKSMAEDVKALAEMRDGKRSFSADDAKTRVASLHRTCHQAQELFADGKNEHASRALPAVWEHPDAFAAAMADFEVLSQTLR
;
A
#
# COMPACT_ATOMS: atom_id res chain seq x y z
N MET A 1 3.65 -39.28 22.04
CA MET A 1 4.37 -38.01 22.35
C MET A 1 4.26 -37.10 21.14
N LYS A 2 3.56 -35.97 21.28
CA LYS A 2 3.14 -35.08 20.19
C LYS A 2 4.27 -34.10 19.90
N ARG A 3 4.83 -34.09 18.68
CA ARG A 3 5.79 -33.06 18.24
C ARG A 3 4.99 -31.81 17.91
N ALA A 4 5.02 -30.85 18.83
CA ALA A 4 4.44 -29.53 18.64
C ALA A 4 5.16 -28.82 17.50
N ALA A 5 4.41 -28.42 16.47
CA ALA A 5 4.88 -27.53 15.44
C ALA A 5 5.36 -26.23 16.11
N SER A 6 6.63 -25.91 15.91
CA SER A 6 7.23 -24.64 16.32
C SER A 6 6.49 -23.55 15.54
N ARG A 7 5.50 -22.92 16.19
CA ARG A 7 4.95 -21.65 15.74
C ARG A 7 6.11 -20.67 15.86
N ALA A 8 6.80 -20.42 14.76
CA ALA A 8 7.69 -19.28 14.64
C ALA A 8 6.85 -18.07 15.01
N ALA A 9 7.05 -17.57 16.23
CA ALA A 9 6.64 -16.24 16.61
C ALA A 9 7.48 -15.31 15.73
N VAL A 10 6.97 -15.03 14.53
CA VAL A 10 7.53 -13.98 13.68
C VAL A 10 7.36 -12.72 14.50
N PRO A 11 8.47 -12.11 14.96
CA PRO A 11 8.39 -11.02 15.90
C PRO A 11 7.62 -9.89 15.22
N LEU A 12 6.63 -9.38 15.94
CA LEU A 12 5.76 -8.24 15.67
C LEU A 12 6.53 -6.91 15.43
N VAL A 13 7.81 -6.97 15.07
CA VAL A 13 8.75 -5.85 15.01
C VAL A 13 8.92 -5.30 13.58
N LEU A 14 8.40 -5.98 12.55
CA LEU A 14 8.43 -5.48 11.16
C LEU A 14 7.13 -4.76 10.72
N LEU A 15 6.31 -4.31 11.67
CA LEU A 15 5.18 -3.40 11.41
C LEU A 15 5.58 -1.92 11.43
N ALA A 16 6.83 -1.60 11.75
CA ALA A 16 7.29 -0.21 11.95
C ALA A 16 7.68 0.53 10.65
N GLY A 17 7.75 -0.14 9.50
CA GLY A 17 8.21 0.48 8.25
C GLY A 17 7.14 1.24 7.45
N LEU A 18 5.85 1.06 7.75
CA LEU A 18 4.75 1.63 6.96
C LEU A 18 4.02 2.80 7.64
N ALA A 19 4.45 3.23 8.82
CA ALA A 19 3.84 4.35 9.55
C ALA A 19 4.33 5.74 9.06
N GLY A 20 5.25 5.77 8.09
CA GLY A 20 6.01 6.97 7.72
C GLY A 20 5.73 7.57 6.35
N LEU A 21 4.71 7.11 5.60
CA LEU A 21 4.21 7.89 4.47
C LEU A 21 3.36 9.03 5.06
N ALA A 22 4.06 10.04 5.55
CA ALA A 22 3.49 11.21 6.19
C ALA A 22 2.40 11.81 5.31
N VAL A 23 1.16 11.60 5.72
CA VAL A 23 0.00 12.42 5.35
C VAL A 23 0.33 13.82 5.87
N GLY A 24 0.91 14.64 5.01
CA GLY A 24 0.99 16.09 5.24
C GLY A 24 -0.43 16.60 5.48
N GLY A 25 -0.64 17.20 6.65
CA GLY A 25 -1.87 17.84 7.05
C GLY A 25 -2.09 19.08 6.20
N GLY A 26 -2.82 18.91 5.10
CA GLY A 26 -3.41 19.98 4.33
C GLY A 26 -4.82 19.55 3.99
N SER A 27 -5.81 20.24 4.54
CA SER A 27 -7.19 20.16 4.07
C SER A 27 -7.29 20.83 2.70
N ALA A 28 -6.67 20.24 1.69
CA ALA A 28 -7.04 20.46 0.30
C ALA A 28 -8.05 19.36 -0.03
N ALA A 29 -9.30 19.77 -0.22
CA ALA A 29 -10.34 18.91 -0.73
C ALA A 29 -9.81 18.18 -2.00
N HIS A 30 -10.22 16.93 -2.21
CA HIS A 30 -9.84 16.15 -3.39
C HIS A 30 -10.11 16.88 -4.74
N GLU A 31 -11.05 17.83 -4.75
CA GLU A 31 -10.92 19.26 -5.10
C GLU A 31 -9.87 19.78 -6.11
N GLY A 32 -9.39 19.02 -7.10
CA GLY A 32 -8.59 19.61 -8.20
C GLY A 32 -7.34 18.86 -8.67
N ALA A 33 -7.10 17.63 -8.20
CA ALA A 33 -6.08 16.79 -8.83
C ALA A 33 -6.52 16.40 -10.25
N THR A 34 -5.64 16.58 -11.23
CA THR A 34 -5.87 16.16 -12.63
C THR A 34 -4.67 15.36 -13.13
N GLY A 35 -4.84 14.70 -14.28
CA GLY A 35 -3.78 13.90 -14.93
C GLY A 35 -3.13 12.89 -13.99
N VAL A 36 -1.79 12.78 -14.09
CA VAL A 36 -1.00 11.79 -13.34
C VAL A 36 -1.15 11.91 -11.82
N VAL A 37 -1.40 13.12 -11.28
CA VAL A 37 -1.61 13.30 -9.83
C VAL A 37 -2.92 12.64 -9.40
N ALA A 38 -3.98 12.77 -10.19
CA ALA A 38 -5.26 12.11 -9.92
C ALA A 38 -5.12 10.58 -9.97
N GLU A 39 -4.36 10.06 -10.95
CA GLU A 39 -4.12 8.62 -11.11
C GLU A 39 -3.35 8.04 -9.92
N ARG A 40 -2.26 8.69 -9.49
CA ARG A 40 -1.50 8.30 -8.30
C ARG A 40 -2.38 8.28 -7.06
N MET A 41 -3.17 9.34 -6.83
CA MET A 41 -4.05 9.44 -5.67
C MET A 41 -5.14 8.35 -5.68
N HIS A 42 -5.72 8.07 -6.84
CA HIS A 42 -6.71 7.00 -6.99
C HIS A 42 -6.09 5.63 -6.68
N GLY A 43 -4.92 5.33 -7.24
CA GLY A 43 -4.20 4.08 -6.98
C GLY A 43 -3.90 3.89 -5.49
N MET A 44 -3.33 4.90 -4.83
CA MET A 44 -3.01 4.84 -3.39
C MET A 44 -4.27 4.70 -2.52
N LYS A 45 -5.38 5.33 -2.90
CA LYS A 45 -6.66 5.16 -2.19
C LYS A 45 -7.19 3.73 -2.34
N SER A 46 -7.19 3.18 -3.56
CA SER A 46 -7.59 1.78 -3.80
C SER A 46 -6.74 0.81 -2.99
N MET A 47 -5.42 1.05 -2.94
CA MET A 47 -4.49 0.24 -2.17
C MET A 47 -4.82 0.24 -0.67
N ALA A 48 -5.14 1.41 -0.10
CA ALA A 48 -5.55 1.52 1.30
C ALA A 48 -6.88 0.81 1.59
N GLU A 49 -7.85 0.91 0.69
CA GLU A 49 -9.15 0.24 0.79
C GLU A 49 -9.02 -1.28 0.73
N ASP A 50 -8.15 -1.80 -0.15
CA ASP A 50 -7.89 -3.23 -0.29
C ASP A 50 -7.19 -3.84 0.93
N VAL A 51 -6.15 -3.17 1.45
CA VAL A 51 -5.50 -3.61 2.71
C VAL A 51 -6.49 -3.61 3.86
N LYS A 52 -7.32 -2.56 3.98
CA LYS A 52 -8.34 -2.48 5.04
C LYS A 52 -9.31 -3.65 4.95
N ALA A 53 -9.85 -3.94 3.78
CA ALA A 53 -10.79 -5.03 3.60
C ALA A 53 -10.16 -6.40 3.91
N LEU A 54 -8.91 -6.65 3.49
CA LEU A 54 -8.17 -7.87 3.84
C LEU A 54 -7.96 -7.99 5.35
N ALA A 55 -7.57 -6.90 6.02
CA ALA A 55 -7.43 -6.88 7.48
C ALA A 55 -8.76 -7.12 8.20
N GLU A 56 -9.86 -6.56 7.73
CA GLU A 56 -11.20 -6.80 8.29
C GLU A 56 -11.67 -8.26 8.09
N MET A 57 -11.35 -8.89 6.96
CA MET A 57 -11.60 -10.31 6.75
C MET A 57 -10.80 -11.17 7.73
N ARG A 58 -9.50 -10.89 7.87
CA ARG A 58 -8.61 -11.57 8.82
C ARG A 58 -9.11 -11.43 10.27
N ASP A 59 -9.56 -10.24 10.65
CA ASP A 59 -10.04 -9.93 12.00
C ASP A 59 -11.47 -10.44 12.26
N GLY A 60 -12.16 -11.02 11.26
CA GLY A 60 -13.55 -11.46 11.36
C GLY A 60 -14.57 -10.32 11.44
N LYS A 61 -14.17 -9.08 11.15
CA LYS A 61 -15.05 -7.90 11.07
C LYS A 61 -15.83 -7.85 9.76
N ARG A 62 -15.35 -8.59 8.75
CA ARG A 62 -15.99 -8.81 7.45
C ARG A 62 -16.01 -10.31 7.16
N SER A 63 -17.08 -10.80 6.54
CA SER A 63 -17.15 -12.20 6.08
C SER A 63 -16.01 -12.49 5.11
N PHE A 64 -15.29 -13.59 5.34
CA PHE A 64 -14.23 -14.04 4.45
C PHE A 64 -14.81 -14.56 3.12
N SER A 65 -14.24 -14.11 2.01
CA SER A 65 -14.47 -14.66 0.67
C SER A 65 -13.11 -14.81 -0.01
N ALA A 66 -12.76 -16.04 -0.38
CA ALA A 66 -11.48 -16.33 -1.02
C ALA A 66 -11.33 -15.59 -2.37
N ASP A 67 -12.41 -15.43 -3.12
CA ASP A 67 -12.37 -14.75 -4.42
C ASP A 67 -12.25 -13.24 -4.28
N ASP A 68 -12.91 -12.64 -3.27
CA ASP A 68 -12.73 -11.22 -2.93
C ASP A 68 -11.30 -10.98 -2.45
N ALA A 69 -10.78 -11.82 -1.55
CA ALA A 69 -9.39 -11.71 -1.07
C ALA A 69 -8.36 -11.79 -2.22
N LYS A 70 -8.51 -12.75 -3.14
CA LYS A 70 -7.64 -12.86 -4.34
C LYS A 70 -7.73 -11.63 -5.23
N THR A 71 -8.94 -11.11 -5.45
CA THR A 71 -9.16 -9.92 -6.29
C THR A 71 -8.44 -8.71 -5.70
N ARG A 72 -8.49 -8.55 -4.38
CA ARG A 72 -7.82 -7.46 -3.65
C ARG A 72 -6.31 -7.60 -3.68
N VAL A 73 -5.77 -8.79 -3.42
CA VAL A 73 -4.32 -9.02 -3.53
C VAL A 73 -3.83 -8.74 -4.96
N ALA A 74 -4.58 -9.16 -5.98
CA ALA A 74 -4.24 -8.85 -7.37
C ALA A 74 -4.32 -7.34 -7.68
N SER A 75 -5.25 -6.62 -7.06
CA SER A 75 -5.34 -5.15 -7.13
C SER A 75 -4.12 -4.47 -6.53
N LEU A 76 -3.71 -4.88 -5.31
CA LEU A 76 -2.50 -4.40 -4.65
C LEU A 76 -1.25 -4.61 -5.53
N HIS A 77 -1.08 -5.81 -6.08
CA HIS A 77 0.01 -6.15 -6.99
C HIS A 77 0.06 -5.20 -8.21
N ARG A 78 -1.08 -4.98 -8.88
CA ARG A 78 -1.14 -4.05 -10.02
C ARG A 78 -0.74 -2.64 -9.63
N THR A 79 -1.28 -2.11 -8.53
CA THR A 79 -0.95 -0.76 -8.07
C THR A 79 0.54 -0.62 -7.72
N CYS A 80 1.16 -1.65 -7.13
CA CYS A 80 2.59 -1.65 -6.84
C CYS A 80 3.44 -1.53 -8.10
N HIS A 81 3.12 -2.32 -9.13
CA HIS A 81 3.83 -2.28 -10.40
C HIS A 81 3.62 -0.95 -11.16
N GLN A 82 2.41 -0.40 -11.13
CA GLN A 82 2.11 0.88 -11.79
C GLN A 82 2.76 2.08 -11.08
N ALA A 83 3.06 1.98 -9.79
CA ALA A 83 3.58 3.11 -9.02
C ALA A 83 4.92 3.64 -9.56
N GLN A 84 5.82 2.80 -10.06
CA GLN A 84 7.10 3.28 -10.58
C GLN A 84 6.91 4.20 -11.80
N GLU A 85 6.09 3.77 -12.76
CA GLU A 85 5.79 4.55 -13.96
C GLU A 85 5.04 5.83 -13.61
N LEU A 86 4.00 5.69 -12.78
CA LEU A 86 3.19 6.83 -12.39
C LEU A 86 4.03 7.89 -11.70
N PHE A 87 5.02 7.54 -10.89
CA PHE A 87 5.87 8.49 -10.16
C PHE A 87 7.18 8.89 -10.88
N ALA A 88 7.45 8.46 -12.11
CA ALA A 88 8.75 8.70 -12.77
C ALA A 88 9.10 10.20 -12.99
N ASP A 89 8.13 11.02 -13.37
CA ASP A 89 8.40 12.34 -13.97
C ASP A 89 8.67 13.51 -12.98
N GLY A 90 8.83 13.27 -11.68
CA GLY A 90 9.25 14.34 -10.75
C GLY A 90 8.19 15.40 -10.42
N LYS A 91 7.10 15.49 -11.20
CA LYS A 91 6.13 16.57 -11.09
C LYS A 91 5.28 16.40 -9.83
N ASN A 92 5.58 17.23 -8.83
CA ASN A 92 4.81 17.40 -7.61
C ASN A 92 3.94 18.65 -7.75
N GLU A 93 2.81 18.54 -8.46
CA GLU A 93 1.90 19.66 -8.66
C GLU A 93 1.14 20.00 -7.37
N HIS A 94 0.50 21.17 -7.31
CA HIS A 94 -0.10 21.73 -6.09
C HIS A 94 -1.07 20.77 -5.34
N ALA A 95 -1.78 19.90 -6.06
CA ALA A 95 -2.73 18.94 -5.48
C ALA A 95 -2.07 17.63 -4.97
N SER A 96 -0.79 17.42 -5.29
CA SER A 96 -0.08 16.19 -4.92
C SER A 96 0.31 16.20 -3.45
N ARG A 97 0.22 15.02 -2.83
CA ARG A 97 0.62 14.76 -1.44
C ARG A 97 1.92 13.97 -1.34
N ALA A 98 2.56 13.70 -2.47
CA ALA A 98 3.82 12.98 -2.51
C ALA A 98 4.96 13.86 -1.97
N LEU A 99 5.83 13.28 -1.17
CA LEU A 99 7.01 13.97 -0.65
C LEU A 99 8.08 14.05 -1.75
N PRO A 100 8.93 15.12 -1.77
CA PRO A 100 10.07 15.22 -2.68
C PRO A 100 10.96 13.97 -2.71
N ALA A 101 11.10 13.30 -1.57
CA ALA A 101 11.86 12.07 -1.39
C ALA A 101 11.50 10.94 -2.37
N VAL A 102 10.27 10.90 -2.89
CA VAL A 102 9.87 9.92 -3.92
C VAL A 102 10.72 10.04 -5.18
N TRP A 103 11.16 11.26 -5.51
CA TRP A 103 11.97 11.56 -6.70
C TRP A 103 13.45 11.76 -6.39
N GLU A 104 13.78 12.21 -5.17
CA GLU A 104 15.18 12.29 -4.71
C GLU A 104 15.76 10.89 -4.45
N HIS A 105 14.91 9.91 -4.11
CA HIS A 105 15.28 8.54 -3.78
C HIS A 105 14.37 7.50 -4.48
N PRO A 106 14.37 7.45 -5.83
CA PRO A 106 13.47 6.60 -6.59
C PRO A 106 13.67 5.10 -6.32
N ASP A 107 14.90 4.66 -6.08
CA ASP A 107 15.20 3.27 -5.73
C ASP A 107 14.64 2.89 -4.36
N ALA A 108 14.68 3.80 -3.38
CA ALA A 108 14.10 3.58 -2.07
C ALA A 108 12.58 3.51 -2.13
N PHE A 109 11.96 4.34 -2.96
CA PHE A 109 10.52 4.26 -3.23
C PHE A 109 10.13 2.93 -3.91
N ALA A 110 10.88 2.52 -4.93
CA ALA A 110 10.66 1.24 -5.61
C ALA A 110 10.80 0.05 -4.65
N ALA A 111 11.83 0.06 -3.80
CA ALA A 111 12.02 -0.96 -2.77
C ALA A 111 10.84 -1.00 -1.78
N ALA A 112 10.35 0.16 -1.33
CA ALA A 112 9.20 0.23 -0.44
C ALA A 112 7.92 -0.36 -1.07
N MET A 113 7.70 -0.11 -2.37
CA MET A 113 6.55 -0.70 -3.09
C MET A 113 6.70 -2.22 -3.24
N ALA A 114 7.90 -2.71 -3.54
CA ALA A 114 8.18 -4.15 -3.62
C ALA A 114 8.01 -4.86 -2.27
N ASP A 115 8.52 -4.27 -1.18
CA ASP A 115 8.36 -4.80 0.17
C ASP A 115 6.87 -4.85 0.56
N PHE A 116 6.12 -3.79 0.27
CA PHE A 116 4.69 -3.76 0.50
C PHE A 116 3.94 -4.85 -0.28
N GLU A 117 4.31 -5.07 -1.54
CA GLU A 117 3.73 -6.14 -2.36
C GLU A 117 3.93 -7.52 -1.71
N VAL A 118 5.16 -7.84 -1.31
CA VAL A 118 5.50 -9.11 -0.63
C VAL A 118 4.69 -9.25 0.67
N LEU A 119 4.61 -8.19 1.47
CA LEU A 119 3.83 -8.19 2.70
C LEU A 119 2.33 -8.40 2.43
N SER A 120 1.78 -7.81 1.38
CA SER A 120 0.36 -7.93 1.04
C SER A 120 -0.06 -9.36 0.73
N GLN A 121 0.84 -10.17 0.18
CA GLN A 121 0.62 -11.60 -0.12
C GLN A 121 0.51 -12.46 1.16
N THR A 122 0.96 -11.92 2.30
CA THR A 122 0.85 -12.60 3.60
C THR A 122 -0.50 -12.41 4.28
N LEU A 123 -1.35 -11.48 3.80
CA LEU A 123 -2.68 -11.16 4.35
C LEU A 123 -3.78 -12.19 3.97
N ARG A 124 -3.39 -13.45 3.79
CA ARG A 124 -4.22 -14.57 3.34
C ARG A 124 -4.85 -15.37 4.49
#